data_AF-A0A431TSR5-F1
#
_entry.id   AF-A0A431TSR5-F1
#
_cell.length_a   1.000
_cell.length_b   1.000
_cell.length_c   1.000
_cell.angle_alpha   90.00
_cell.angle_beta   90.00
_cell.angle_gamma   90.00
#
_symmetry.space_group_name_H-M   'P 1'
#
loop_
_entity.id
_entity.type
_entity.pdbx_description
1 polymer ?
#
loop_
_entity_poly.entity_id
_entity_poly.type
_entity_poly.pdbx_seq_one_letter_code
_entity_poly.pdbx_strand_id
1 'polypeptide(L)'
;MPPIRHHLPVALLALTVALAMPVAHAAEPVLLVTSPAALQAAEKSGAGFARWMNGETAQSTDGVTTNQALMRAPAWRSIADPLGASLAGIQRRDKQAGIGVSRYPHRLFDARWLASPDAFFELVGVANRMDRRPFQDGACGETRLVYRLAYRTAEMQSRLPMTVNVELRGDAPDADGSCASAAKRWQPPQASMADEALGRWLVSADGPLAPRRLEHERIAQVTTNLQSVRWPSAVRPDLGGHAEYMLRAFRWNAPAKRFDVAPLENTPDVAKLKANAPLRKELEQWLQQPANLRALDEATLQIPEKFLATEAISVAPRGLERLANRPFAQVFAPGEWQAVAGSRTLQSPQAVLRRLDDLSCMGCHQSRAVAGFHLLGVDRRGASRTFTTGNALAVAHSPHVQDELARRGTYMQASLSTQRPDPFRPLAEPDDAGTVAEKPTVGARCEPTRITQSANPWLDRAEKLPRISCEGLLSVCEKTSVGFPGGMCSAPCDPNDRNGTCGGIAILSDFNSCLAAKKPFGECLAKHTRPGNLRSCSAQQACRDDYICAQAEGQPEGRGACIPPYFLFQMRVDGHS
;
A
#
# COMPACT_ATOMS: atom_id res chain seq x y z
N MET A 1 -85.83 -40.78 23.21
CA MET A 1 -84.88 -41.50 24.09
C MET A 1 -83.70 -41.98 23.23
N PRO A 2 -82.47 -41.94 23.76
CA PRO A 2 -81.32 -41.28 23.13
C PRO A 2 -80.44 -42.19 22.23
N PRO A 3 -79.54 -41.59 21.42
CA PRO A 3 -78.61 -42.29 20.53
C PRO A 3 -77.32 -42.66 21.27
N ILE A 4 -76.76 -43.84 20.98
CA ILE A 4 -75.43 -44.24 21.46
C ILE A 4 -74.39 -43.87 20.40
N ARG A 5 -73.50 -42.96 20.81
CA ARG A 5 -72.33 -42.47 20.09
C ARG A 5 -71.23 -43.54 20.09
N HIS A 6 -70.64 -43.82 18.94
CA HIS A 6 -69.30 -44.42 18.85
C HIS A 6 -68.33 -43.39 18.30
N HIS A 7 -67.54 -42.81 19.19
CA HIS A 7 -66.37 -42.02 18.85
C HIS A 7 -65.17 -42.97 18.72
N LEU A 8 -64.63 -43.11 17.51
CA LEU A 8 -63.28 -43.64 17.29
C LEU A 8 -62.25 -42.58 17.74
N PRO A 9 -61.19 -42.95 18.48
CA PRO A 9 -60.09 -42.04 18.76
C PRO A 9 -59.17 -41.94 17.53
N VAL A 10 -59.06 -40.74 16.98
CA VAL A 10 -58.04 -40.36 16.00
C VAL A 10 -56.71 -40.28 16.75
N ALA A 11 -55.77 -41.17 16.43
CA ALA A 11 -54.39 -41.08 16.91
C ALA A 11 -53.70 -39.89 16.23
N LEU A 12 -53.41 -38.84 16.99
CA LEU A 12 -52.63 -37.69 16.54
C LEU A 12 -51.15 -38.12 16.43
N LEU A 13 -50.65 -38.23 15.20
CA LEU A 13 -49.23 -38.36 14.91
C LEU A 13 -48.57 -37.00 15.18
N ALA A 14 -47.87 -36.86 16.31
CA ALA A 14 -47.10 -35.66 16.61
C ALA A 14 -45.85 -35.61 15.72
N LEU A 15 -45.92 -34.83 14.64
CA LEU A 15 -44.77 -34.52 13.79
C LEU A 15 -43.89 -33.49 14.53
N THR A 16 -42.82 -33.95 15.19
CA THR A 16 -41.81 -33.06 15.78
C THR A 16 -40.99 -32.42 14.67
N VAL A 17 -41.40 -31.22 14.24
CA VAL A 17 -40.56 -30.33 13.44
C VAL A 17 -39.45 -29.83 14.35
N ALA A 18 -38.27 -30.45 14.26
CA ALA A 18 -37.05 -29.91 14.82
C ALA A 18 -36.74 -28.59 14.09
N LEU A 19 -37.08 -27.46 14.72
CA LEU A 19 -36.57 -26.14 14.35
C LEU A 19 -35.05 -26.18 14.48
N ALA A 20 -34.35 -26.44 13.38
CA ALA A 20 -32.93 -26.14 13.28
C ALA A 20 -32.79 -24.63 13.47
N MET A 21 -32.39 -24.20 14.67
CA MET A 21 -32.01 -22.81 14.88
C MET A 21 -30.92 -22.48 13.87
N PRO A 22 -31.00 -21.35 13.14
CA PRO A 22 -29.91 -20.94 12.29
C PRO A 22 -28.69 -20.81 13.19
N VAL A 23 -27.67 -21.63 12.96
CA VAL A 23 -26.36 -21.46 13.58
C VAL A 23 -25.89 -20.10 13.08
N ALA A 24 -26.05 -19.07 13.93
CA ALA A 24 -25.54 -17.75 13.66
C ALA A 24 -24.02 -17.90 13.52
N HIS A 25 -23.55 -17.95 12.28
CA HIS A 25 -22.13 -17.97 12.00
C HIS A 25 -21.59 -16.64 12.52
N ALA A 26 -20.67 -16.71 13.49
CA ALA A 26 -19.95 -15.53 13.94
C ALA A 26 -19.35 -14.84 12.72
N ALA A 27 -19.46 -13.52 12.65
CA ALA A 27 -18.92 -12.80 11.52
C ALA A 27 -17.40 -13.05 11.40
N GLU A 28 -16.93 -13.17 10.16
CA GLU A 28 -15.51 -13.28 9.88
C GLU A 28 -14.78 -12.02 10.39
N PRO A 29 -13.60 -12.17 11.03
CA PRO A 29 -12.85 -11.02 11.48
C PRO A 29 -12.44 -10.12 10.32
N VAL A 30 -12.63 -8.81 10.49
CA VAL A 30 -12.24 -7.81 9.49
C VAL A 30 -10.72 -7.66 9.48
N LEU A 31 -10.11 -7.85 8.31
CA LEU A 31 -8.67 -7.71 8.10
C LEU A 31 -8.27 -6.34 7.57
N LEU A 32 -9.11 -5.76 6.70
CA LEU A 32 -8.85 -4.50 6.02
C LEU A 32 -10.18 -3.83 5.67
N VAL A 33 -10.33 -2.56 6.04
CA VAL A 33 -11.45 -1.71 5.64
C VAL A 33 -10.96 -0.68 4.63
N THR A 34 -11.55 -0.71 3.43
CA THR A 34 -11.23 0.22 2.33
C THR A 34 -12.45 0.91 1.74
N SER A 35 -13.66 0.57 2.21
CA SER A 35 -14.88 1.26 1.79
C SER A 35 -14.78 2.75 2.13
N PRO A 36 -14.89 3.66 1.15
CA PRO A 36 -14.77 5.07 1.44
C PRO A 36 -15.89 5.61 2.34
N ALA A 37 -17.09 5.03 2.29
CA ALA A 37 -18.21 5.41 3.15
C ALA A 37 -17.97 4.96 4.60
N ALA A 38 -17.47 3.74 4.81
CA ALA A 38 -17.09 3.25 6.14
C ALA A 38 -15.98 4.11 6.75
N LEU A 39 -14.93 4.41 5.97
CA LEU A 39 -13.81 5.21 6.45
C LEU A 39 -14.22 6.65 6.76
N GLN A 40 -15.07 7.27 5.93
CA GLN A 40 -15.59 8.61 6.22
C GLN A 40 -16.44 8.63 7.50
N ALA A 41 -17.28 7.62 7.70
CA ALA A 41 -18.05 7.50 8.93
C ALA A 41 -17.13 7.36 10.16
N ALA A 42 -16.07 6.55 10.07
CA ALA A 42 -15.07 6.42 11.12
C ALA A 42 -14.32 7.75 11.38
N GLU A 43 -13.92 8.48 10.33
CA GLU A 43 -13.26 9.79 10.46
C GLU A 43 -14.11 10.78 11.24
N LYS A 44 -15.38 10.95 10.82
CA LYS A 44 -16.35 11.84 11.48
C LYS A 44 -16.63 11.43 12.93
N SER A 45 -16.51 10.14 13.24
CA SER A 45 -16.76 9.58 14.56
C SER A 45 -15.49 9.39 15.41
N GLY A 46 -14.36 9.97 14.99
CA GLY A 46 -13.18 10.12 15.83
C GLY A 46 -11.89 9.55 15.25
N ALA A 47 -11.88 8.89 14.10
CA ALA A 47 -10.66 8.38 13.47
C ALA A 47 -9.98 9.38 12.50
N GLY A 48 -10.32 10.67 12.57
CA GLY A 48 -9.74 11.71 11.71
C GLY A 48 -8.25 11.98 12.00
N PHE A 49 -7.50 12.39 10.97
CA PHE A 49 -6.04 12.57 11.06
C PHE A 49 -5.59 13.59 12.11
N ALA A 50 -6.34 14.67 12.29
CA ALA A 50 -6.00 15.75 13.22
C ALA A 50 -5.92 15.29 14.69
N ARG A 51 -6.60 14.19 15.06
CA ARG A 51 -6.49 13.55 16.38
C ARG A 51 -5.04 13.36 16.77
N TRP A 52 -4.25 12.80 15.86
CA TRP A 52 -2.87 12.41 16.12
C TRP A 52 -1.94 13.60 16.33
N MET A 53 -2.34 14.78 15.86
CA MET A 53 -1.51 15.97 15.88
C MET A 53 -1.76 16.84 17.12
N ASN A 54 -2.66 16.46 18.04
CA ASN A 54 -3.13 17.34 19.13
C ASN A 54 -3.64 18.71 18.62
N GLY A 55 -4.09 18.76 17.37
CA GLY A 55 -4.75 19.94 16.84
C GLY A 55 -6.16 20.04 17.42
N GLU A 56 -6.62 21.26 17.67
CA GLU A 56 -8.05 21.49 17.84
C GLU A 56 -8.77 21.01 16.57
N THR A 57 -9.59 19.96 16.70
CA THR A 57 -10.48 19.56 15.62
C THR A 57 -11.57 20.62 15.52
N ALA A 58 -11.40 21.61 14.64
CA ALA A 58 -12.55 22.36 14.17
C ALA A 58 -13.56 21.33 13.65
N GLN A 59 -14.81 21.40 14.10
CA GLN A 59 -15.87 20.50 13.63
C GLN A 59 -16.03 20.74 12.11
N SER A 60 -15.41 19.90 11.29
CA SER A 60 -15.62 19.91 9.85
C SER A 60 -16.74 18.93 9.51
N THR A 61 -17.62 19.34 8.60
CA THR A 61 -18.77 18.53 8.17
C THR A 61 -18.36 17.22 7.49
N ASP A 62 -17.15 17.15 6.95
CA ASP A 62 -16.59 15.99 6.26
C ASP A 62 -15.52 15.23 7.07
N GLY A 63 -15.16 15.69 8.27
CA GLY A 63 -14.24 15.00 9.20
C GLY A 63 -12.75 15.19 8.91
N VAL A 64 -12.38 16.04 7.94
CA VAL A 64 -10.98 16.35 7.60
C VAL A 64 -10.55 17.72 8.11
N THR A 65 -9.25 17.92 8.31
CA THR A 65 -8.65 19.19 8.74
C THR A 65 -7.62 19.62 7.71
N THR A 66 -7.61 20.92 7.36
CA THR A 66 -6.68 21.44 6.37
C THR A 66 -5.24 21.41 6.90
N ASN A 67 -4.29 21.21 6.01
CA ASN A 67 -2.88 21.15 6.35
C ASN A 67 -2.38 22.48 6.92
N GLN A 68 -2.93 23.62 6.46
CA GLN A 68 -2.69 24.92 7.10
C GLN A 68 -3.11 24.94 8.59
N ALA A 69 -4.27 24.37 8.93
CA ALA A 69 -4.69 24.28 10.33
C ALA A 69 -3.81 23.30 11.12
N LEU A 70 -3.43 22.16 10.53
CA LEU A 70 -2.50 21.20 11.14
C LEU A 70 -1.15 21.84 11.48
N MET A 71 -0.64 22.76 10.65
CA MET A 71 0.64 23.45 10.90
C MET A 71 0.66 24.29 12.19
N ARG A 72 -0.50 24.57 12.80
CA ARG A 72 -0.56 25.20 14.13
C ARG A 72 -0.08 24.24 15.23
N ALA A 73 -0.26 22.94 15.03
CA ALA A 73 0.16 21.92 15.98
C ALA A 73 1.67 21.63 15.90
N PRO A 74 2.41 21.62 17.03
CA PRO A 74 3.82 21.21 17.06
C PRO A 74 4.05 19.80 16.51
N ALA A 75 3.11 18.88 16.73
CA ALA A 75 3.21 17.50 16.27
C ALA A 75 3.23 17.36 14.73
N TRP A 76 2.41 18.14 14.02
CA TRP A 76 2.47 18.10 12.54
C TRP A 76 3.73 18.76 12.01
N ARG A 77 4.14 19.91 12.56
CA ARG A 77 5.40 20.58 12.18
C ARG A 77 6.61 19.66 12.34
N SER A 78 6.66 18.88 13.43
CA SER A 78 7.76 17.94 13.65
C SER A 78 7.83 16.78 12.64
N ILE A 79 6.78 16.56 11.84
CA ILE A 79 6.78 15.61 10.71
C ILE A 79 7.02 16.35 9.38
N ALA A 80 6.31 17.46 9.15
CA ALA A 80 6.35 18.21 7.89
C ALA A 80 7.70 18.89 7.65
N ASP A 81 8.32 19.48 8.68
CA ASP A 81 9.58 20.23 8.52
C ASP A 81 10.74 19.31 8.09
N PRO A 82 10.96 18.13 8.71
CA PRO A 82 11.98 17.20 8.23
C PRO A 82 11.73 16.73 6.78
N LEU A 83 10.49 16.48 6.38
CA LEU A 83 10.16 16.12 4.99
C LEU A 83 10.51 17.24 4.01
N GLY A 84 10.14 18.49 4.35
CA GLY A 84 10.49 19.67 3.57
C GLY A 84 12.01 19.87 3.44
N ALA A 85 12.75 19.67 4.53
CA ALA A 85 14.22 19.76 4.53
C ALA A 85 14.86 18.72 3.60
N SER A 86 14.36 17.48 3.60
CA SER A 86 14.86 16.41 2.74
C SER A 86 14.55 16.66 1.26
N LEU A 87 13.34 17.14 0.92
CA LEU A 87 12.97 17.57 -0.43
C LEU A 87 13.86 18.72 -0.94
N ALA A 88 14.11 19.72 -0.10
CA ALA A 88 15.03 20.81 -0.43
C ALA A 88 16.47 20.27 -0.62
N GLY A 89 16.87 19.26 0.14
CA GLY A 89 18.13 18.55 -0.03
C GLY A 89 18.27 17.86 -1.38
N ILE A 90 17.21 17.21 -1.86
CA ILE A 90 17.16 16.61 -3.20
C ILE A 90 17.37 17.67 -4.27
N GLN A 91 16.60 18.77 -4.23
CA GLN A 91 16.74 19.87 -5.19
C GLN A 91 18.14 20.50 -5.20
N ARG A 92 18.81 20.55 -4.03
CA ARG A 92 20.18 21.07 -3.97
C ARG A 92 21.17 20.17 -4.70
N ARG A 93 21.03 18.85 -4.56
CA ARG A 93 21.91 17.83 -5.17
C ARG A 93 21.62 17.59 -6.65
N ASP A 94 20.36 17.72 -7.06
CA ASP A 94 19.92 17.54 -8.44
C ASP A 94 19.26 18.81 -8.98
N LYS A 95 20.00 19.57 -9.80
CA LYS A 95 19.53 20.82 -10.39
C LYS A 95 18.44 20.62 -11.45
N GLN A 96 18.27 19.39 -11.94
CA GLN A 96 17.18 19.03 -12.84
C GLN A 96 15.88 18.74 -12.09
N ALA A 97 15.95 18.57 -10.77
CA ALA A 97 14.79 18.37 -9.90
C ALA A 97 14.13 19.70 -9.52
N GLY A 98 12.81 19.77 -9.71
CA GLY A 98 12.03 20.92 -9.26
C GLY A 98 10.53 20.75 -9.50
N ILE A 99 9.78 21.77 -9.08
CA ILE A 99 8.31 21.79 -9.17
C ILE A 99 7.88 22.33 -10.54
N GLY A 100 6.99 21.60 -11.21
CA GLY A 100 6.37 22.01 -12.47
C GLY A 100 6.93 21.30 -13.71
N VAL A 101 6.01 20.83 -14.57
CA VAL A 101 6.32 19.98 -15.73
C VAL A 101 7.02 20.69 -16.88
N SER A 102 6.87 22.02 -16.99
CA SER A 102 7.43 22.80 -18.09
C SER A 102 8.90 23.14 -17.91
N ARG A 103 9.38 23.19 -16.66
CA ARG A 103 10.73 23.66 -16.32
C ARG A 103 11.69 22.56 -15.90
N TYR A 104 11.19 21.49 -15.28
CA TYR A 104 12.04 20.48 -14.66
C TYR A 104 11.78 19.09 -15.24
N PRO A 105 12.79 18.42 -15.82
CA PRO A 105 12.65 17.05 -16.30
C PRO A 105 12.53 16.05 -15.14
N HIS A 106 13.11 16.34 -13.97
CA HIS A 106 12.89 15.57 -12.75
C HIS A 106 11.87 16.31 -11.89
N ARG A 107 10.71 15.70 -11.68
CA ARG A 107 9.55 16.34 -11.06
C ARG A 107 9.59 16.09 -9.56
N LEU A 108 9.91 17.12 -8.81
CA LEU A 108 10.01 17.10 -7.35
C LEU A 108 8.63 17.33 -6.74
N PHE A 109 8.34 16.63 -5.64
CA PHE A 109 7.16 16.88 -4.82
C PHE A 109 7.18 18.31 -4.24
N ASP A 110 6.04 18.99 -4.30
CA ASP A 110 5.90 20.33 -3.73
C ASP A 110 5.57 20.27 -2.23
N ALA A 111 6.56 20.56 -1.39
CA ALA A 111 6.41 20.56 0.07
C ALA A 111 5.32 21.53 0.57
N ARG A 112 4.93 22.54 -0.21
CA ARG A 112 3.89 23.51 0.17
C ARG A 112 2.52 22.85 0.39
N TRP A 113 2.27 21.69 -0.22
CA TRP A 113 1.05 20.91 0.04
C TRP A 113 0.90 20.53 1.53
N LEU A 114 2.00 20.37 2.27
CA LEU A 114 1.98 20.02 3.69
C LEU A 114 1.52 21.18 4.61
N ALA A 115 1.35 22.38 4.05
CA ALA A 115 0.88 23.58 4.75
C ALA A 115 -0.28 24.29 4.03
N SER A 116 -0.82 23.69 2.96
CA SER A 116 -1.83 24.32 2.10
C SER A 116 -3.21 24.37 2.77
N PRO A 117 -4.00 25.44 2.56
CA PRO A 117 -5.40 25.49 2.98
C PRO A 117 -6.30 24.56 2.15
N ASP A 118 -5.87 24.18 0.95
CA ASP A 118 -6.64 23.34 0.02
C ASP A 118 -6.32 21.84 0.16
N ALA A 119 -5.34 21.50 0.99
CA ALA A 119 -4.90 20.12 1.20
C ALA A 119 -5.25 19.60 2.58
N PHE A 120 -5.47 18.29 2.67
CA PHE A 120 -5.83 17.58 3.89
C PHE A 120 -5.41 16.11 3.77
N PHE A 121 -5.40 15.40 4.90
CA PHE A 121 -5.25 13.95 4.94
C PHE A 121 -6.59 13.29 5.19
N GLU A 122 -6.97 12.35 4.33
CA GLU A 122 -8.17 11.52 4.50
C GLU A 122 -7.80 10.06 4.75
N LEU A 123 -8.59 9.37 5.57
CA LEU A 123 -8.45 7.96 5.87
C LEU A 123 -8.80 7.13 4.62
N VAL A 124 -7.82 6.36 4.15
CA VAL A 124 -7.95 5.49 2.96
C VAL A 124 -7.89 4.00 3.30
N GLY A 125 -7.57 3.66 4.55
CA GLY A 125 -7.92 2.36 5.08
C GLY A 125 -7.53 2.12 6.53
N VAL A 126 -8.13 1.08 7.09
CA VAL A 126 -7.85 0.55 8.43
C VAL A 126 -7.44 -0.90 8.27
N ALA A 127 -6.21 -1.24 8.66
CA ALA A 127 -5.69 -2.59 8.56
C ALA A 127 -5.52 -3.20 9.95
N ASN A 128 -6.13 -4.38 10.15
CA ASN A 128 -5.82 -5.26 11.26
C ASN A 128 -4.50 -5.96 10.98
N ARG A 129 -3.51 -5.73 11.83
CA ARG A 129 -2.16 -6.26 11.72
C ARG A 129 -1.80 -7.10 12.96
N MET A 130 -2.72 -7.95 13.41
CA MET A 130 -2.42 -8.92 14.48
C MET A 130 -1.23 -9.84 14.15
N ASP A 131 -0.95 -10.06 12.85
CA ASP A 131 0.25 -10.75 12.34
C ASP A 131 1.57 -10.06 12.74
N ARG A 132 1.51 -8.81 13.18
CA ARG A 132 2.67 -8.03 13.66
C ARG A 132 2.98 -8.23 15.13
N ARG A 133 2.32 -9.16 15.82
CA ARG A 133 2.60 -9.50 17.22
C ARG A 133 4.09 -9.72 17.53
N PRO A 134 4.91 -10.35 16.67
CA PRO A 134 6.35 -10.51 16.93
C PRO A 134 7.13 -9.19 17.04
N PHE A 135 6.58 -8.07 16.57
CA PHE A 135 7.18 -6.73 16.62
C PHE A 135 6.62 -5.88 17.77
N GLN A 136 5.67 -6.42 18.53
CA GLN A 136 4.93 -5.66 19.55
C GLN A 136 4.97 -6.39 20.89
N ASP A 137 6.08 -6.24 21.59
CA ASP A 137 6.30 -6.85 22.91
C ASP A 137 5.13 -6.55 23.87
N GLY A 138 4.49 -7.59 24.39
CA GLY A 138 3.37 -7.43 25.33
C GLY A 138 2.07 -6.91 24.71
N ALA A 139 1.89 -6.96 23.39
CA ALA A 139 0.64 -6.60 22.72
C ALA A 139 0.23 -7.62 21.65
N CYS A 140 -1.07 -7.65 21.34
CA CYS A 140 -1.66 -8.49 20.32
C CYS A 140 -1.55 -7.86 18.92
N GLY A 141 -0.31 -7.67 18.47
CA GLY A 141 0.02 -7.09 17.17
C GLY A 141 -0.31 -5.60 17.06
N GLU A 142 -0.71 -5.18 15.85
CA GLU A 142 -0.90 -3.77 15.51
C GLU A 142 -2.26 -3.51 14.85
N THR A 143 -2.67 -2.25 14.89
CA THR A 143 -3.71 -1.68 14.02
C THR A 143 -3.10 -0.53 13.25
N ARG A 144 -3.32 -0.44 11.94
CA ARG A 144 -2.81 0.68 11.13
C ARG A 144 -3.93 1.49 10.53
N LEU A 145 -3.92 2.80 10.76
CA LEU A 145 -4.76 3.75 10.06
C LEU A 145 -3.91 4.43 8.99
N VAL A 146 -4.31 4.27 7.73
CA VAL A 146 -3.58 4.79 6.58
C VAL A 146 -4.31 6.01 6.06
N TYR A 147 -3.63 7.15 6.10
CA TYR A 147 -4.12 8.41 5.58
C TYR A 147 -3.40 8.75 4.28
N ARG A 148 -4.12 9.34 3.33
CA ARG A 148 -3.56 9.79 2.06
C ARG A 148 -3.74 11.29 1.91
N LEU A 149 -2.69 11.95 1.47
CA LEU A 149 -2.74 13.37 1.17
C LEU A 149 -3.67 13.60 -0.02
N ALA A 150 -4.63 14.51 0.16
CA ALA A 150 -5.60 14.92 -0.84
C ALA A 150 -5.66 16.44 -0.90
N TYR A 151 -6.21 16.96 -1.99
CA TYR A 151 -6.51 18.36 -2.14
C TYR A 151 -7.87 18.56 -2.79
N ARG A 152 -8.49 19.71 -2.50
CA ARG A 152 -9.76 20.16 -3.07
C ARG A 152 -9.74 21.67 -3.25
N THR A 153 -9.86 22.13 -4.49
CA THR A 153 -10.08 23.54 -4.87
C THR A 153 -11.51 23.71 -5.39
N ALA A 154 -11.85 24.90 -5.89
CA ALA A 154 -13.14 25.12 -6.56
C ALA A 154 -13.26 24.32 -7.87
N GLU A 155 -12.14 24.09 -8.55
CA GLU A 155 -12.05 23.47 -9.88
C GLU A 155 -11.75 21.97 -9.83
N MET A 156 -11.11 21.47 -8.78
CA MET A 156 -10.56 20.11 -8.77
C MET A 156 -10.48 19.47 -7.38
N GLN A 157 -10.62 18.15 -7.33
CA GLN A 157 -10.27 17.33 -6.18
C GLN A 157 -9.45 16.12 -6.64
N SER A 158 -8.33 15.85 -5.95
CA SER A 158 -7.53 14.65 -6.20
C SER A 158 -6.69 14.25 -5.00
N ARG A 159 -5.88 13.19 -5.16
CA ARG A 159 -4.98 12.66 -4.12
C ARG A 159 -3.53 12.70 -4.57
N LEU A 160 -2.67 13.23 -3.73
CA LEU A 160 -1.23 13.26 -3.93
C LEU A 160 -0.59 11.89 -3.55
N PRO A 161 0.60 11.56 -4.08
CA PRO A 161 1.32 10.33 -3.76
C PRO A 161 2.10 10.50 -2.44
N MET A 162 1.34 10.70 -1.37
CA MET A 162 1.86 10.69 -0.01
C MET A 162 0.87 9.96 0.88
N THR A 163 1.37 9.01 1.67
CA THR A 163 0.61 8.40 2.74
C THR A 163 1.31 8.61 4.08
N VAL A 164 0.49 8.65 5.13
CA VAL A 164 0.92 8.61 6.52
C VAL A 164 0.20 7.44 7.17
N ASN A 165 0.95 6.49 7.73
CA ASN A 165 0.39 5.43 8.56
C ASN A 165 0.56 5.80 10.01
N VAL A 166 -0.53 5.70 10.78
CA VAL A 166 -0.47 5.69 12.24
C VAL A 166 -0.57 4.24 12.68
N GLU A 167 0.51 3.74 13.27
CA GLU A 167 0.66 2.36 13.70
C GLU A 167 0.42 2.29 15.20
N LEU A 168 -0.66 1.62 15.59
CA LEU A 168 -1.14 1.53 16.95
C LEU A 168 -0.85 0.14 17.51
N ARG A 169 -0.30 0.09 18.71
CA ARG A 169 -0.13 -1.12 19.51
C ARG A 169 -1.49 -1.70 19.84
N GLY A 170 -1.65 -3.00 19.63
CA GLY A 170 -2.85 -3.74 19.98
C GLY A 170 -3.13 -3.78 21.49
N ASP A 171 -4.23 -4.43 21.84
CA ASP A 171 -4.55 -4.74 23.24
C ASP A 171 -3.48 -5.67 23.84
N ALA A 172 -3.36 -5.68 25.17
CA ALA A 172 -2.51 -6.66 25.85
C ALA A 172 -3.04 -8.10 25.60
N PRO A 173 -2.16 -9.12 25.65
CA PRO A 173 -2.58 -10.52 25.65
C PRO A 173 -3.58 -10.83 26.77
N ASP A 174 -4.39 -11.86 26.53
CA ASP A 174 -5.27 -12.45 27.54
C ASP A 174 -4.44 -13.05 28.69
N ALA A 175 -5.08 -13.38 29.82
CA ALA A 175 -4.38 -13.90 31.00
C ALA A 175 -3.62 -15.21 30.74
N ASP A 176 -4.09 -16.00 29.77
CA ASP A 176 -3.43 -17.22 29.29
C ASP A 176 -2.33 -16.93 28.25
N GLY A 177 -2.03 -15.66 27.97
CA GLY A 177 -1.06 -15.23 26.95
C GLY A 177 -1.55 -15.34 25.51
N SER A 178 -2.82 -15.72 25.27
CA SER A 178 -3.43 -15.72 23.94
C SER A 178 -3.84 -14.31 23.49
N CYS A 179 -4.37 -14.20 22.28
CA CYS A 179 -4.92 -12.95 21.73
C CYS A 179 -6.37 -13.13 21.27
N ALA A 180 -7.09 -14.10 21.85
CA ALA A 180 -8.42 -14.47 21.41
C ALA A 180 -9.42 -13.32 21.63
N SER A 181 -9.34 -12.61 22.76
CA SER A 181 -10.20 -11.45 23.00
C SER A 181 -9.92 -10.32 22.02
N ALA A 182 -8.64 -10.06 21.71
CA ALA A 182 -8.27 -9.05 20.71
C ALA A 182 -8.77 -9.44 19.31
N ALA A 183 -8.66 -10.72 18.95
CA ALA A 183 -9.15 -11.23 17.67
C ALA A 183 -10.67 -11.10 17.53
N LYS A 184 -11.44 -11.47 18.57
CA LYS A 184 -12.91 -11.37 18.59
C LYS A 184 -13.43 -9.95 18.39
N ARG A 185 -12.69 -8.92 18.82
CA ARG A 185 -13.11 -7.52 18.64
C ARG A 185 -13.14 -7.07 17.19
N TRP A 186 -12.41 -7.75 16.32
CA TRP A 186 -12.44 -7.49 14.88
C TRP A 186 -13.58 -8.22 14.18
N GLN A 187 -14.39 -9.03 14.89
CA GLN A 187 -15.60 -9.64 14.35
C GLN A 187 -16.76 -8.65 14.48
N PRO A 188 -17.36 -8.19 13.37
CA PRO A 188 -18.50 -7.30 13.43
C PRO A 188 -19.71 -8.04 14.03
N PRO A 189 -20.68 -7.31 14.60
CA PRO A 189 -21.86 -7.90 15.23
C PRO A 189 -22.77 -8.64 14.24
N GLN A 190 -22.66 -8.32 12.95
CA GLN A 190 -23.40 -8.95 11.86
C GLN A 190 -22.43 -9.30 10.73
N ALA A 191 -22.63 -10.45 10.08
CA ALA A 191 -21.78 -10.91 8.98
C ALA A 191 -21.78 -9.95 7.77
N SER A 192 -22.85 -9.19 7.59
CA SER A 192 -22.95 -8.12 6.60
C SER A 192 -23.50 -6.87 7.29
N MET A 193 -22.85 -5.74 7.07
CA MET A 193 -23.27 -4.43 7.54
C MET A 193 -23.19 -3.44 6.38
N ALA A 194 -24.09 -2.47 6.35
CA ALA A 194 -23.91 -1.32 5.46
C ALA A 194 -22.60 -0.59 5.81
N ASP A 195 -21.89 -0.09 4.80
CA ASP A 195 -20.57 0.50 4.96
C ASP A 195 -20.50 1.58 6.05
N GLU A 196 -21.44 2.52 6.08
CA GLU A 196 -21.45 3.54 7.13
C GLU A 196 -21.67 2.97 8.54
N ALA A 197 -22.48 1.91 8.65
CA ALA A 197 -22.71 1.23 9.92
C ALA A 197 -21.44 0.49 10.37
N LEU A 198 -20.70 -0.12 9.45
CA LEU A 198 -19.38 -0.70 9.70
C LEU A 198 -18.42 0.39 10.22
N GLY A 199 -18.37 1.55 9.55
CA GLY A 199 -17.55 2.68 9.97
C GLY A 199 -17.85 3.19 11.38
N ARG A 200 -19.13 3.33 11.74
CA ARG A 200 -19.55 3.71 13.10
C ARG A 200 -19.25 2.63 14.14
N TRP A 201 -19.39 1.35 13.78
CA TRP A 201 -19.05 0.24 14.67
C TRP A 201 -17.56 0.21 14.98
N LEU A 202 -16.68 0.44 14.00
CA LEU A 202 -15.22 0.42 14.19
C LEU A 202 -14.80 1.24 15.41
N VAL A 203 -15.34 2.46 15.54
CA VAL A 203 -14.98 3.42 16.60
C VAL A 203 -15.94 3.42 17.81
N SER A 204 -16.91 2.50 17.84
CA SER A 204 -17.81 2.32 18.98
C SER A 204 -17.06 1.77 20.21
N ALA A 205 -17.70 1.75 21.38
CA ALA A 205 -17.10 1.22 22.60
C ALA A 205 -16.66 -0.26 22.46
N ASP A 206 -17.42 -1.06 21.70
CA ASP A 206 -17.14 -2.48 21.46
C ASP A 206 -16.23 -2.70 20.24
N GLY A 207 -16.03 -1.67 19.42
CA GLY A 207 -15.26 -1.72 18.19
C GLY A 207 -13.75 -1.82 18.39
N PRO A 208 -13.02 -2.28 17.36
CA PRO A 208 -11.56 -2.41 17.40
C PRO A 208 -10.83 -1.06 17.47
N LEU A 209 -11.50 0.05 17.16
CA LEU A 209 -11.00 1.43 17.24
C LEU A 209 -11.73 2.25 18.33
N ALA A 210 -12.27 1.61 19.36
CA ALA A 210 -12.84 2.31 20.51
C ALA A 210 -11.90 3.43 21.02
N PRO A 211 -12.41 4.56 21.57
CA PRO A 211 -11.59 5.73 21.90
C PRO A 211 -10.30 5.43 22.68
N ARG A 212 -10.34 4.50 23.65
CA ARG A 212 -9.15 4.05 24.43
C ARG A 212 -8.03 3.40 23.61
N ARG A 213 -8.35 2.90 22.40
CA ARG A 213 -7.40 2.29 21.46
C ARG A 213 -6.86 3.31 20.45
N LEU A 214 -7.44 4.51 20.42
CA LEU A 214 -6.99 5.64 19.62
C LEU A 214 -6.25 6.70 20.47
N GLU A 215 -5.82 6.33 21.67
CA GLU A 215 -5.00 7.15 22.55
C GLU A 215 -3.56 7.24 22.02
N HIS A 216 -2.88 8.38 22.24
CA HIS A 216 -1.52 8.61 21.74
C HIS A 216 -0.50 7.64 22.33
N GLU A 217 -0.73 7.16 23.54
CA GLU A 217 0.06 6.16 24.24
C GLU A 217 0.08 4.81 23.50
N ARG A 218 -0.91 4.57 22.61
CA ARG A 218 -0.94 3.40 21.74
C ARG A 218 -0.08 3.56 20.49
N ILE A 219 0.42 4.75 20.15
CA ILE A 219 1.21 4.94 18.94
C ILE A 219 2.55 4.19 19.08
N ALA A 220 2.71 3.12 18.30
CA ALA A 220 4.00 2.47 18.11
C ALA A 220 4.91 3.37 17.25
N GLN A 221 4.36 3.84 16.13
CA GLN A 221 5.09 4.66 15.17
C GLN A 221 4.13 5.42 14.25
N VAL A 222 4.59 6.54 13.71
CA VAL A 222 4.01 7.18 12.53
C VAL A 222 5.00 7.02 11.39
N THR A 223 4.58 6.41 10.28
CA THR A 223 5.43 6.21 9.09
C THR A 223 4.90 7.01 7.91
N THR A 224 5.80 7.59 7.12
CA THR A 224 5.45 8.37 5.93
C THR A 224 6.06 7.74 4.70
N ASN A 225 5.28 7.69 3.62
CA ASN A 225 5.73 7.31 2.29
C ASN A 225 5.35 8.43 1.33
N LEU A 226 6.36 9.08 0.75
CA LEU A 226 6.22 10.23 -0.13
C LEU A 226 6.94 9.95 -1.45
N GLN A 227 6.25 9.98 -2.58
CA GLN A 227 6.94 10.01 -3.87
C GLN A 227 7.65 11.37 -4.01
N SER A 228 8.95 11.39 -3.73
CA SER A 228 9.76 12.61 -3.62
C SER A 228 10.12 13.15 -5.00
N VAL A 229 10.49 12.28 -5.93
CA VAL A 229 10.90 12.63 -7.30
C VAL A 229 10.32 11.67 -8.31
N ARG A 230 10.01 12.17 -9.50
CA ARG A 230 9.61 11.36 -10.65
C ARG A 230 10.22 11.85 -11.95
N TRP A 231 10.76 10.94 -12.75
CA TRP A 231 11.30 11.20 -14.07
C TRP A 231 10.36 10.57 -15.11
N PRO A 232 9.91 11.32 -16.13
CA PRO A 232 9.03 10.80 -17.16
C PRO A 232 9.72 9.74 -18.03
N SER A 233 8.95 8.91 -18.72
CA SER A 233 9.49 7.93 -19.68
C SER A 233 10.33 8.57 -20.78
N ALA A 234 10.05 9.82 -21.16
CA ALA A 234 10.88 10.60 -22.08
C ALA A 234 12.31 10.86 -21.55
N VAL A 235 12.50 10.86 -20.23
CA VAL A 235 13.81 11.05 -19.56
C VAL A 235 14.42 9.69 -19.18
N ARG A 236 13.61 8.69 -18.80
CA ARG A 236 14.04 7.31 -18.49
C ARG A 236 13.30 6.27 -19.34
N PRO A 237 13.59 6.21 -20.66
CA PRO A 237 12.82 5.37 -21.59
C PRO A 237 13.08 3.88 -21.46
N ASP A 238 14.24 3.48 -20.92
CA ASP A 238 14.60 2.08 -20.69
C ASP A 238 13.76 1.43 -19.60
N LEU A 239 13.34 2.20 -18.59
CA LEU A 239 12.51 1.74 -17.48
C LEU A 239 11.04 2.15 -17.61
N GLY A 240 10.70 3.00 -18.58
CA GLY A 240 9.36 3.57 -18.73
C GLY A 240 9.04 4.63 -17.68
N GLY A 241 10.07 5.30 -17.19
CA GLY A 241 10.02 6.25 -16.09
C GLY A 241 10.90 5.83 -14.92
N HIS A 242 11.03 6.73 -13.95
CA HIS A 242 11.70 6.46 -12.68
C HIS A 242 10.96 7.24 -11.59
N ALA A 243 10.77 6.66 -10.43
CA ALA A 243 10.19 7.34 -9.28
C ALA A 243 10.96 6.99 -8.02
N GLU A 244 11.08 7.96 -7.13
CA GLU A 244 11.74 7.84 -5.84
C GLU A 244 10.75 8.09 -4.73
N TYR A 245 10.83 7.27 -3.68
CA TYR A 245 9.92 7.28 -2.55
C TYR A 245 10.72 7.46 -1.27
N MET A 246 10.51 8.60 -0.62
CA MET A 246 11.08 8.91 0.66
C MET A 246 10.26 8.26 1.77
N LEU A 247 10.93 7.38 2.51
CA LEU A 247 10.39 6.67 3.65
C LEU A 247 10.97 7.28 4.91
N ARG A 248 10.11 7.61 5.87
CA ARG A 248 10.51 8.10 7.19
C ARG A 248 9.61 7.55 8.27
N ALA A 249 10.11 7.57 9.49
CA ALA A 249 9.35 7.17 10.64
C ALA A 249 9.57 8.11 11.83
N PHE A 250 8.57 8.16 12.70
CA PHE A 250 8.52 9.08 13.81
C PHE A 250 7.88 8.42 15.03
N ARG A 251 8.36 8.78 16.22
CA ARG A 251 7.85 8.28 17.52
C ARG A 251 7.21 9.40 18.31
N TRP A 252 6.14 9.10 19.02
CA TRP A 252 5.45 10.07 19.86
C TRP A 252 6.32 10.44 21.08
N ASN A 253 6.55 11.73 21.29
CA ASN A 253 7.18 12.28 22.49
C ASN A 253 6.10 12.98 23.31
N ALA A 254 5.56 12.25 24.30
CA ALA A 254 4.47 12.74 25.14
C ALA A 254 4.83 14.01 25.93
N PRO A 255 6.00 14.11 26.61
CA PRO A 255 6.39 15.35 27.29
C PRO A 255 6.46 16.57 26.37
N ALA A 256 7.03 16.42 25.18
CA ALA A 256 7.18 17.52 24.21
C ALA A 256 5.94 17.74 23.32
N LYS A 257 4.92 16.86 23.44
CA LYS A 257 3.71 16.85 22.61
C LYS A 257 3.99 16.96 21.11
N ARG A 258 5.01 16.25 20.64
CA ARG A 258 5.45 16.25 19.24
C ARG A 258 5.96 14.88 18.82
N PHE A 259 6.30 14.73 17.55
CA PHE A 259 6.92 13.52 17.02
C PHE A 259 8.43 13.72 16.83
N ASP A 260 9.24 12.83 17.38
CA ASP A 260 10.68 12.81 17.12
C ASP A 260 10.99 11.83 15.98
N VAL A 261 12.00 12.14 15.17
CA VAL A 261 12.47 11.25 14.10
C VAL A 261 12.92 9.91 14.71
N ALA A 262 12.45 8.81 14.11
CA ALA A 262 12.74 7.46 14.54
C ALA A 262 13.44 6.67 13.42
N PRO A 263 14.20 5.61 13.76
CA PRO A 263 14.71 4.69 12.76
C PRO A 263 13.59 3.93 12.05
N LEU A 264 13.85 3.60 10.78
CA LEU A 264 13.01 2.76 9.95
C LEU A 264 13.24 1.29 10.32
N GLU A 265 12.15 0.55 10.53
CA GLU A 265 12.22 -0.87 10.86
C GLU A 265 13.11 -1.65 9.89
N ASN A 266 14.07 -2.40 10.45
CA ASN A 266 14.98 -3.30 9.74
C ASN A 266 15.67 -2.71 8.51
N THR A 267 15.78 -1.38 8.43
CA THR A 267 16.35 -0.67 7.28
C THR A 267 17.74 -0.18 7.61
N PRO A 268 18.81 -0.80 7.08
CA PRO A 268 20.16 -0.48 7.48
C PRO A 268 20.59 0.89 6.94
N ASP A 269 21.34 1.64 7.74
CA ASP A 269 22.00 2.86 7.28
C ASP A 269 23.24 2.48 6.45
N VAL A 270 23.01 2.31 5.15
CA VAL A 270 24.02 1.87 4.18
C VAL A 270 25.26 2.78 4.21
N ALA A 271 25.07 4.10 4.30
CA ALA A 271 26.18 5.05 4.30
C ALA A 271 27.01 4.93 5.58
N LYS A 272 26.34 4.91 6.74
CA LYS A 272 27.00 4.75 8.05
C LYS A 272 27.75 3.42 8.16
N LEU A 273 27.14 2.32 7.71
CA LEU A 273 27.74 1.00 7.78
C LEU A 273 28.93 0.85 6.83
N LYS A 274 28.88 1.44 5.62
CA LYS A 274 30.03 1.48 4.71
C LYS A 274 31.19 2.31 5.25
N ALA A 275 30.89 3.40 5.98
CA ALA A 275 31.91 4.27 6.55
C ALA A 275 32.51 3.75 7.87
N ASN A 276 31.87 2.79 8.54
CA ASN A 276 32.27 2.31 9.86
C ASN A 276 32.41 0.77 9.86
N ALA A 277 33.62 0.28 9.55
CA ALA A 277 33.91 -1.14 9.48
C ALA A 277 33.67 -1.90 10.81
N PRO A 278 34.03 -1.37 12.00
CA PRO A 278 33.65 -1.99 13.26
C PRO A 278 32.13 -2.17 13.44
N LEU A 279 31.33 -1.13 13.13
CA LEU A 279 29.86 -1.19 13.25
C LEU A 279 29.25 -2.16 12.24
N ARG A 280 29.76 -2.19 11.00
CA ARG A 280 29.36 -3.18 9.99
C ARG A 280 29.62 -4.61 10.47
N LYS A 281 30.82 -4.87 10.99
CA LYS A 281 31.20 -6.19 11.51
C LYS A 281 30.35 -6.59 12.71
N GLU A 282 29.99 -5.62 13.57
CA GLU A 282 29.08 -5.87 14.67
C GLU A 282 27.70 -6.31 14.18
N LEU A 283 27.13 -5.63 13.17
CA LEU A 283 25.86 -6.03 12.56
C LEU A 283 25.95 -7.42 11.94
N GLU A 284 27.02 -7.71 11.20
CA GLU A 284 27.26 -9.01 10.57
C GLU A 284 27.27 -10.14 11.62
N GLN A 285 28.07 -9.98 12.68
CA GLN A 285 28.17 -10.96 13.76
C GLN A 285 26.84 -11.14 14.50
N TRP A 286 26.11 -10.05 14.72
CA TRP A 286 24.78 -10.12 15.32
C TRP A 286 23.80 -10.89 14.42
N LEU A 287 23.74 -10.57 13.12
CA LEU A 287 22.85 -11.26 12.16
C LEU A 287 23.15 -12.76 12.03
N GLN A 288 24.40 -13.17 12.16
CA GLN A 288 24.81 -14.59 12.09
C GLN A 288 24.47 -15.39 13.35
N GLN A 289 23.99 -14.77 14.43
CA GLN A 289 23.57 -15.51 15.62
C GLN A 289 22.40 -16.46 15.28
N PRO A 290 22.38 -17.71 15.80
CA PRO A 290 21.35 -18.69 15.44
C PRO A 290 19.91 -18.22 15.67
N ALA A 291 19.67 -17.47 16.74
CA ALA A 291 18.35 -16.91 17.04
C ALA A 291 17.92 -15.86 16.00
N ASN A 292 18.86 -15.04 15.52
CA ASN A 292 18.59 -14.00 14.52
C ASN A 292 18.39 -14.59 13.13
N LEU A 293 19.15 -15.62 12.75
CA LEU A 293 18.90 -16.38 11.51
C LEU A 293 17.52 -17.05 11.53
N ARG A 294 17.08 -17.58 12.69
CA ARG A 294 15.72 -18.12 12.83
C ARG A 294 14.66 -17.03 12.67
N ALA A 295 14.82 -15.90 13.37
CA ALA A 295 13.90 -14.78 13.26
C ALA A 295 13.87 -14.18 11.84
N LEU A 296 15.01 -14.19 11.14
CA LEU A 296 15.10 -13.79 9.73
C LEU A 296 14.29 -14.73 8.83
N ASP A 297 14.43 -16.04 9.02
CA ASP A 297 13.68 -17.06 8.27
C ASP A 297 12.16 -16.89 8.49
N GLU A 298 11.76 -16.62 9.73
CA GLU A 298 10.36 -16.39 10.13
C GLU A 298 9.80 -15.02 9.69
N ALA A 299 10.63 -14.09 9.23
CA ALA A 299 10.29 -12.67 9.01
C ALA A 299 9.87 -11.92 10.28
N THR A 300 10.47 -12.26 11.42
CA THR A 300 10.22 -11.67 12.74
C THR A 300 11.45 -10.98 13.33
N LEU A 301 12.56 -10.90 12.57
CA LEU A 301 13.80 -10.25 12.99
C LEU A 301 13.56 -8.78 13.38
N GLN A 302 14.20 -8.33 14.46
CA GLN A 302 14.21 -6.92 14.87
C GLN A 302 15.65 -6.45 15.06
N ILE A 303 16.15 -5.66 14.11
CA ILE A 303 17.54 -5.20 14.11
C ILE A 303 17.72 -4.04 15.10
N PRO A 304 18.81 -3.99 15.90
CA PRO A 304 19.05 -2.90 16.84
C PRO A 304 19.13 -1.52 16.16
N GLU A 305 18.47 -0.53 16.77
CA GLU A 305 18.30 0.83 16.22
C GLU A 305 19.61 1.52 15.78
N LYS A 306 20.73 1.22 16.44
CA LYS A 306 22.03 1.83 16.12
C LYS A 306 22.53 1.53 14.69
N PHE A 307 22.00 0.49 14.04
CA PHE A 307 22.34 0.11 12.67
C PHE A 307 21.40 0.73 11.63
N LEU A 308 20.29 1.33 12.06
CA LEU A 308 19.16 1.66 11.21
C LEU A 308 19.17 3.11 10.74
N ALA A 309 18.69 3.32 9.51
CA ALA A 309 18.50 4.64 8.93
C ALA A 309 17.22 5.30 9.46
N THR A 310 17.20 6.63 9.51
CA THR A 310 15.99 7.42 9.84
C THR A 310 15.25 7.94 8.61
N GLU A 311 15.88 7.81 7.44
CA GLU A 311 15.33 8.13 6.12
C GLU A 311 15.88 7.13 5.12
N ALA A 312 15.04 6.66 4.20
CA ALA A 312 15.44 5.80 3.10
C ALA A 312 14.73 6.20 1.81
N ILE A 313 15.39 5.96 0.68
CA ILE A 313 14.82 6.18 -0.65
C ILE A 313 14.64 4.83 -1.34
N SER A 314 13.40 4.50 -1.67
CA SER A 314 13.06 3.35 -2.51
C SER A 314 12.76 3.81 -3.94
N VAL A 315 13.03 2.98 -4.95
CA VAL A 315 12.87 3.35 -6.37
C VAL A 315 11.90 2.44 -7.12
N ALA A 316 11.16 3.02 -8.07
CA ALA A 316 10.28 2.29 -9.00
C ALA A 316 10.59 2.67 -10.46
N PRO A 317 10.27 1.82 -11.44
CA PRO A 317 9.75 0.45 -11.30
C PRO A 317 10.87 -0.56 -10.96
N ARG A 318 10.50 -1.85 -10.94
CA ARG A 318 11.42 -3.01 -10.87
C ARG A 318 11.99 -3.33 -9.48
N GLY A 319 11.22 -3.06 -8.43
CA GLY A 319 11.30 -3.72 -7.12
C GLY A 319 12.70 -4.08 -6.65
N LEU A 320 12.85 -5.30 -6.14
CA LEU A 320 14.13 -5.82 -5.66
C LEU A 320 15.10 -6.20 -6.80
N GLU A 321 14.74 -6.06 -8.08
CA GLU A 321 15.73 -6.19 -9.15
C GLU A 321 16.70 -4.99 -9.17
N ARG A 322 16.24 -3.82 -8.71
CA ARG A 322 17.03 -2.61 -8.55
C ARG A 322 17.90 -2.70 -7.30
N LEU A 323 19.19 -2.41 -7.43
CA LEU A 323 20.12 -2.43 -6.30
C LEU A 323 19.75 -1.40 -5.22
N ALA A 324 19.10 -0.30 -5.61
CA ALA A 324 18.66 0.75 -4.69
C ALA A 324 17.62 0.23 -3.67
N ASN A 325 16.86 -0.81 -4.00
CA ASN A 325 15.91 -1.44 -3.09
C ASN A 325 16.51 -2.61 -2.31
N ARG A 326 17.81 -2.87 -2.45
CA ARG A 326 18.55 -3.98 -1.82
C ARG A 326 19.64 -3.48 -0.86
N PRO A 327 19.26 -2.88 0.26
CA PRO A 327 20.21 -2.16 1.09
C PRO A 327 21.22 -3.08 1.81
N PHE A 328 20.87 -4.32 2.14
CA PHE A 328 21.81 -5.26 2.73
C PHE A 328 22.79 -5.80 1.70
N ALA A 329 22.34 -6.08 0.47
CA ALA A 329 23.25 -6.45 -0.62
C ALA A 329 24.22 -5.33 -1.01
N GLN A 330 23.94 -4.07 -0.65
CA GLN A 330 24.88 -2.97 -0.79
C GLN A 330 25.94 -2.94 0.33
N VAL A 331 25.67 -3.53 1.50
CA VAL A 331 26.56 -3.51 2.68
C VAL A 331 27.39 -4.81 2.77
N PHE A 332 26.81 -5.94 2.37
CA PHE A 332 27.39 -7.27 2.50
C PHE A 332 27.43 -8.00 1.15
N ALA A 333 28.50 -8.73 0.91
CA ALA A 333 28.67 -9.62 -0.22
C ALA A 333 28.05 -11.00 0.07
N PRO A 334 27.56 -11.72 -0.95
CA PRO A 334 27.02 -13.07 -0.77
C PRO A 334 28.00 -14.04 -0.09
N GLY A 335 29.31 -13.92 -0.36
CA GLY A 335 30.33 -14.81 0.22
C GLY A 335 30.52 -14.67 1.74
N GLU A 336 29.90 -13.67 2.38
CA GLU A 336 29.89 -13.48 3.84
C GLU A 336 28.78 -14.31 4.53
N TRP A 337 27.96 -15.02 3.76
CA TRP A 337 26.80 -15.75 4.27
C TRP A 337 26.88 -17.23 3.93
N GLN A 338 26.12 -18.03 4.67
CA GLN A 338 25.97 -19.47 4.45
C GLN A 338 24.50 -19.85 4.39
N ALA A 339 24.19 -20.94 3.70
CA ALA A 339 22.87 -21.56 3.76
C ALA A 339 22.56 -22.02 5.19
N VAL A 340 21.32 -21.85 5.62
CA VAL A 340 20.84 -22.32 6.92
C VAL A 340 20.04 -23.60 6.71
N ALA A 341 20.60 -24.73 7.16
CA ALA A 341 19.96 -26.03 7.03
C ALA A 341 18.58 -26.05 7.73
N GLY A 342 17.56 -26.57 7.04
CA GLY A 342 16.19 -26.65 7.56
C GLY A 342 15.41 -25.33 7.56
N SER A 343 16.00 -24.24 7.05
CA SER A 343 15.28 -22.97 6.87
C SER A 343 14.25 -23.05 5.74
N ARG A 344 13.17 -22.28 5.88
CA ARG A 344 12.11 -22.16 4.86
C ARG A 344 12.55 -21.26 3.70
N THR A 345 13.40 -20.27 3.95
CA THR A 345 13.78 -19.19 3.01
C THR A 345 15.28 -18.95 2.89
N LEU A 346 16.13 -19.47 3.79
CA LEU A 346 17.56 -19.14 3.87
C LEU A 346 18.45 -20.24 3.26
N GLN A 347 18.05 -20.76 2.10
CA GLN A 347 18.62 -21.98 1.51
C GLN A 347 19.96 -21.77 0.77
N SER A 348 20.40 -20.51 0.62
CA SER A 348 21.68 -20.15 0.01
C SER A 348 22.19 -18.82 0.57
N PRO A 349 23.47 -18.47 0.38
CA PRO A 349 23.99 -17.17 0.77
C PRO A 349 23.24 -15.99 0.15
N GLN A 350 22.80 -16.14 -1.11
CA GLN A 350 21.97 -15.16 -1.81
C GLN A 350 20.56 -15.07 -1.22
N ALA A 351 19.98 -16.20 -0.79
CA ALA A 351 18.66 -16.23 -0.18
C ALA A 351 18.65 -15.52 1.19
N VAL A 352 19.74 -15.62 1.95
CA VAL A 352 19.91 -14.83 3.19
C VAL A 352 19.87 -13.34 2.92
N LEU A 353 20.67 -12.86 1.95
CA LEU A 353 20.67 -11.44 1.57
C LEU A 353 19.32 -10.99 1.01
N ARG A 354 18.69 -11.82 0.17
CA ARG A 354 17.36 -11.55 -0.38
C ARG A 354 16.33 -11.36 0.74
N ARG A 355 16.35 -12.22 1.76
CA ARG A 355 15.43 -12.13 2.89
C ARG A 355 15.69 -10.91 3.76
N LEU A 356 16.95 -10.54 3.97
CA LEU A 356 17.32 -9.30 4.65
C LEU A 356 16.83 -8.07 3.88
N ASP A 357 17.06 -8.02 2.56
CA ASP A 357 16.57 -6.95 1.69
C ASP A 357 15.03 -6.86 1.74
N ASP A 358 14.33 -8.00 1.66
CA ASP A 358 12.86 -8.10 1.74
C ASP A 358 12.29 -7.59 3.09
N LEU A 359 13.03 -7.72 4.18
CA LEU A 359 12.64 -7.18 5.50
C LEU A 359 12.90 -5.68 5.67
N SER A 360 13.74 -5.08 4.82
CA SER A 360 13.96 -3.63 4.87
C SER A 360 12.75 -2.87 4.34
N CYS A 361 12.56 -1.62 4.81
CA CYS A 361 11.52 -0.76 4.27
C CYS A 361 11.67 -0.57 2.76
N MET A 362 12.89 -0.41 2.22
CA MET A 362 13.11 -0.22 0.78
C MET A 362 12.74 -1.45 -0.05
N GLY A 363 13.10 -2.65 0.42
CA GLY A 363 12.80 -3.89 -0.28
C GLY A 363 11.32 -4.21 -0.24
N CYS A 364 10.72 -4.32 0.95
CA CYS A 364 9.29 -4.59 1.08
C CYS A 364 8.43 -3.57 0.33
N HIS A 365 8.79 -2.28 0.37
CA HIS A 365 7.99 -1.20 -0.20
C HIS A 365 7.78 -1.29 -1.71
N GLN A 366 8.69 -1.92 -2.47
CA GLN A 366 8.51 -2.08 -3.92
C GLN A 366 8.25 -3.51 -4.35
N SER A 367 8.39 -4.48 -3.44
CA SER A 367 8.01 -5.86 -3.70
C SER A 367 6.51 -5.95 -3.97
N ARG A 368 6.15 -6.04 -5.26
CA ARG A 368 4.75 -6.17 -5.72
C ARG A 368 3.82 -5.05 -5.22
N ALA A 369 4.38 -3.88 -4.97
CA ALA A 369 3.65 -2.66 -4.64
C ALA A 369 3.22 -1.91 -5.89
N VAL A 370 2.20 -1.07 -5.76
CA VAL A 370 1.71 -0.28 -6.89
C VAL A 370 2.22 1.15 -6.76
N ALA A 371 3.22 1.50 -7.57
CA ALA A 371 3.95 2.76 -7.46
C ALA A 371 4.45 3.03 -6.03
N GLY A 372 5.11 2.05 -5.41
CA GLY A 372 5.57 2.17 -4.03
C GLY A 372 4.47 2.18 -2.96
N PHE A 373 3.19 2.06 -3.32
CA PHE A 373 2.12 2.02 -2.33
C PHE A 373 1.46 0.65 -2.30
N HIS A 374 1.27 0.12 -1.10
CA HIS A 374 0.49 -1.09 -0.88
C HIS A 374 -0.99 -0.81 -0.69
N LEU A 375 -1.33 0.37 -0.16
CA LEU A 375 -2.69 0.82 0.05
C LEU A 375 -2.82 2.29 -0.39
N LEU A 376 -3.70 2.52 -1.35
CA LEU A 376 -3.93 3.80 -2.00
C LEU A 376 -5.34 4.36 -1.76
N GLY A 377 -6.30 3.48 -1.44
CA GLY A 377 -7.71 3.83 -1.30
C GLY A 377 -8.42 4.02 -2.64
N VAL A 378 -9.74 3.86 -2.63
CA VAL A 378 -10.61 4.14 -3.79
C VAL A 378 -11.16 5.56 -3.71
N ASP A 379 -11.22 6.26 -4.84
CA ASP A 379 -11.76 7.62 -4.92
C ASP A 379 -13.29 7.58 -4.77
N ARG A 380 -13.90 8.54 -4.05
CA ARG A 380 -15.33 8.50 -3.70
C ARG A 380 -16.21 8.88 -4.91
N ARG A 381 -16.98 7.95 -5.48
CA ARG A 381 -18.03 8.29 -6.48
C ARG A 381 -19.10 9.18 -5.83
N GLY A 382 -19.57 10.20 -6.55
CA GLY A 382 -20.62 11.12 -6.07
C GLY A 382 -20.23 12.12 -4.96
N ALA A 383 -19.22 11.82 -4.14
CA ALA A 383 -18.72 12.73 -3.10
C ALA A 383 -17.47 13.53 -3.51
N SER A 384 -16.74 13.07 -4.53
CA SER A 384 -15.63 13.84 -5.12
C SER A 384 -16.18 14.72 -6.25
N ARG A 385 -16.05 16.05 -6.13
CA ARG A 385 -16.59 17.01 -7.11
C ARG A 385 -16.09 16.79 -8.54
N THR A 386 -14.96 16.10 -8.70
CA THR A 386 -14.33 15.79 -9.98
C THR A 386 -13.91 14.33 -10.10
N PHE A 387 -14.79 13.39 -9.73
CA PHE A 387 -14.56 11.99 -10.13
C PHE A 387 -14.45 11.92 -11.65
N THR A 388 -13.26 11.62 -12.16
CA THR A 388 -13.01 11.41 -13.58
C THR A 388 -12.58 9.97 -13.77
N THR A 389 -13.37 9.22 -14.53
CA THR A 389 -12.99 7.88 -15.00
C THR A 389 -11.61 7.94 -15.67
N GLY A 390 -10.70 7.01 -15.33
CA GLY A 390 -9.30 7.07 -15.74
C GLY A 390 -8.37 7.88 -14.81
N ASN A 391 -8.90 8.66 -13.86
CA ASN A 391 -8.16 9.24 -12.72
C ASN A 391 -8.71 8.77 -11.37
N ALA A 392 -9.38 7.63 -11.33
CA ALA A 392 -9.89 7.01 -10.11
C ALA A 392 -9.41 5.56 -10.01
N LEU A 393 -9.25 5.08 -8.78
CA LEU A 393 -8.91 3.69 -8.52
C LEU A 393 -10.15 2.80 -8.45
N ALA A 394 -10.10 1.63 -9.09
CA ALA A 394 -11.12 0.60 -8.92
C ALA A 394 -10.79 -0.32 -7.72
N VAL A 395 -9.51 -0.54 -7.45
CA VAL A 395 -9.04 -1.36 -6.33
C VAL A 395 -8.14 -0.52 -5.42
N ALA A 396 -8.36 -0.64 -4.11
CA ALA A 396 -7.69 0.20 -3.12
C ALA A 396 -6.22 -0.18 -2.88
N HIS A 397 -5.84 -1.41 -3.19
CA HIS A 397 -4.60 -2.03 -2.72
C HIS A 397 -3.82 -2.74 -3.82
N SER A 398 -2.54 -2.99 -3.56
CA SER A 398 -1.63 -3.71 -4.46
C SER A 398 -1.91 -5.22 -4.52
N PRO A 399 -1.46 -5.94 -5.58
CA PRO A 399 -1.49 -7.40 -5.63
C PRO A 399 -0.85 -8.05 -4.39
N HIS A 400 0.25 -7.49 -3.89
CA HIS A 400 0.88 -7.97 -2.65
C HIS A 400 -0.06 -7.97 -1.44
N VAL A 401 -0.84 -6.91 -1.27
CA VAL A 401 -1.80 -6.83 -0.16
C VAL A 401 -2.89 -7.88 -0.32
N GLN A 402 -3.32 -8.17 -1.55
CA GLN A 402 -4.31 -9.20 -1.81
C GLN A 402 -3.82 -10.58 -1.30
N ASP A 403 -2.58 -10.93 -1.62
CA ASP A 403 -1.98 -12.20 -1.18
C ASP A 403 -1.72 -12.22 0.33
N GLU A 404 -1.28 -11.09 0.89
CA GLU A 404 -1.11 -10.93 2.34
C GLU A 404 -2.42 -11.08 3.11
N LEU A 405 -3.56 -10.62 2.57
CA LEU A 405 -4.86 -10.76 3.22
C LEU A 405 -5.25 -12.24 3.41
N ALA A 406 -4.91 -13.11 2.45
CA ALA A 406 -5.13 -14.54 2.60
C ALA A 406 -4.34 -15.12 3.78
N ARG A 407 -3.02 -14.84 3.86
CA ARG A 407 -2.20 -15.27 5.01
C ARG A 407 -2.71 -14.69 6.32
N ARG A 408 -3.03 -13.40 6.35
CA ARG A 408 -3.53 -12.72 7.55
C ARG A 408 -4.85 -13.31 8.01
N GLY A 409 -5.72 -13.73 7.10
CA GLY A 409 -6.94 -14.47 7.43
C GLY A 409 -6.64 -15.76 8.19
N THR A 410 -5.70 -16.56 7.72
CA THR A 410 -5.25 -17.77 8.43
C THR A 410 -4.69 -17.46 9.81
N TYR A 411 -3.80 -16.46 9.92
CA TYR A 411 -3.22 -16.04 11.20
C TYR A 411 -4.31 -15.53 12.17
N MET A 412 -5.27 -14.77 11.67
CA MET A 412 -6.36 -14.19 12.44
C MET A 412 -7.31 -15.27 12.97
N GLN A 413 -7.67 -16.23 12.13
CA GLN A 413 -8.47 -17.39 12.53
C GLN A 413 -7.75 -18.24 13.59
N ALA A 414 -6.46 -18.50 13.41
CA ALA A 414 -5.65 -19.20 14.41
C ALA A 414 -5.57 -18.43 15.74
N SER A 415 -5.56 -17.09 15.70
CA SER A 415 -5.52 -16.23 16.90
C SER A 415 -6.75 -16.37 17.79
N LEU A 416 -7.87 -16.91 17.29
CA LEU A 416 -9.09 -17.12 18.06
C LEU A 416 -9.01 -18.32 19.02
N SER A 417 -8.11 -19.26 18.76
CA SER A 417 -8.03 -20.54 19.50
C SER A 417 -6.61 -20.93 19.92
N THR A 418 -5.58 -20.42 19.25
CA THR A 418 -4.18 -20.78 19.45
C THR A 418 -3.46 -19.66 20.21
N GLN A 419 -2.75 -20.03 21.29
CA GLN A 419 -2.05 -19.07 22.15
C GLN A 419 -1.02 -18.22 21.37
N ARG A 420 -0.26 -18.84 20.46
CA ARG A 420 0.69 -18.19 19.55
C ARG A 420 0.64 -18.84 18.15
N PRO A 421 -0.05 -18.24 17.18
CA PRO A 421 -0.03 -18.71 15.79
C PRO A 421 1.38 -18.64 15.17
N ASP A 422 1.65 -19.45 14.12
CA ASP A 422 2.91 -19.40 13.36
C ASP A 422 3.07 -18.00 12.72
N PRO A 423 4.12 -17.24 13.07
CA PRO A 423 4.35 -15.90 12.54
C PRO A 423 4.97 -15.89 11.13
N PHE A 424 5.31 -17.06 10.58
CA PHE A 424 6.01 -17.15 9.31
C PHE A 424 5.31 -16.37 8.19
N ARG A 425 6.08 -15.49 7.57
CA ARG A 425 5.68 -14.74 6.38
C ARG A 425 6.57 -15.13 5.19
N PRO A 426 6.02 -15.57 4.04
CA PRO A 426 6.83 -15.84 2.85
C PRO A 426 7.50 -14.55 2.33
N LEU A 427 8.43 -14.69 1.39
CA LEU A 427 8.98 -13.55 0.65
C LEU A 427 7.86 -12.77 -0.05
N ALA A 428 7.95 -11.44 -0.09
CA ALA A 428 6.91 -10.62 -0.73
C ALA A 428 6.84 -10.85 -2.25
N GLU A 429 7.98 -11.06 -2.88
CA GLU A 429 8.12 -11.54 -4.26
C GLU A 429 8.52 -13.02 -4.21
N PRO A 430 7.70 -13.95 -4.74
CA PRO A 430 8.04 -15.36 -4.79
C PRO A 430 9.25 -15.60 -5.70
N ASP A 431 10.00 -16.68 -5.46
CA ASP A 431 11.11 -17.06 -6.33
C ASP A 431 10.55 -17.42 -7.73
N ASP A 432 11.11 -16.82 -8.78
CA ASP A 432 10.70 -16.91 -10.20
C ASP A 432 10.72 -18.34 -10.80
N ALA A 433 11.00 -19.38 -10.00
CA ALA A 433 11.34 -20.73 -10.42
C ALA A 433 10.21 -21.54 -11.10
N GLY A 434 9.04 -20.95 -11.37
CA GLY A 434 7.90 -21.71 -11.90
C GLY A 434 6.87 -20.92 -12.72
N THR A 435 7.17 -19.72 -13.20
CA THR A 435 6.20 -19.00 -14.04
C THR A 435 6.10 -19.68 -15.42
N VAL A 436 5.00 -20.39 -15.64
CA VAL A 436 4.57 -20.80 -16.98
C VAL A 436 4.54 -19.54 -17.85
N ALA A 437 5.15 -19.59 -19.04
CA ALA A 437 5.13 -18.46 -19.96
C ALA A 437 3.69 -17.98 -20.16
N GLU A 438 3.40 -16.75 -19.73
CA GLU A 438 2.08 -16.15 -19.90
C GLU A 438 1.78 -16.06 -21.39
N LYS A 439 0.58 -16.48 -21.81
CA LYS A 439 0.16 -16.27 -23.20
C LYS A 439 0.22 -14.77 -23.50
N PRO A 440 0.72 -14.34 -24.67
CA PRO A 440 0.90 -12.93 -25.00
C PRO A 440 -0.41 -12.23 -25.38
N THR A 441 -1.46 -12.45 -24.59
CA THR A 441 -2.78 -11.83 -24.73
C THR A 441 -2.81 -10.43 -24.12
N VAL A 442 -3.93 -9.73 -24.22
CA VAL A 442 -4.12 -8.39 -23.64
C VAL A 442 -3.66 -8.33 -22.17
N GLY A 443 -2.83 -7.35 -21.84
CA GLY A 443 -2.18 -7.16 -20.54
C GLY A 443 -0.85 -7.89 -20.34
N ALA A 444 -0.53 -8.88 -21.17
CA ALA A 444 0.70 -9.66 -21.03
C ALA A 444 1.95 -8.84 -21.37
N ARG A 445 3.09 -9.27 -20.83
CA ARG A 445 4.40 -8.66 -21.09
C ARG A 445 4.84 -8.89 -22.54
N CYS A 446 5.28 -7.85 -23.23
CA CYS A 446 5.74 -7.92 -24.63
C CYS A 446 7.14 -7.34 -24.88
N GLU A 447 7.71 -6.60 -23.91
CA GLU A 447 9.10 -6.15 -23.92
C GLU A 447 9.83 -6.63 -22.64
N PRO A 448 10.14 -7.93 -22.53
CA PRO A 448 10.92 -8.41 -21.41
C PRO A 448 12.27 -7.70 -21.34
N THR A 449 12.72 -7.42 -20.12
CA THR A 449 13.98 -6.73 -19.85
C THR A 449 14.64 -7.32 -18.61
N ARG A 450 15.98 -7.27 -18.56
CA ARG A 450 16.79 -7.63 -17.40
C ARG A 450 17.41 -6.38 -16.80
N ILE A 451 17.45 -6.26 -15.47
CA ILE A 451 18.16 -5.15 -14.82
C ILE A 451 19.65 -5.44 -14.77
N THR A 452 20.44 -4.51 -15.31
CA THR A 452 21.89 -4.43 -15.14
C THR A 452 22.18 -3.43 -14.02
N GLN A 453 22.70 -3.95 -12.90
CA GLN A 453 23.03 -3.14 -11.74
C GLN A 453 24.33 -2.36 -11.95
N SER A 454 24.38 -1.15 -11.39
CA SER A 454 25.57 -0.28 -11.39
C SER A 454 26.12 -0.10 -9.97
N ALA A 455 27.41 0.25 -9.85
CA ALA A 455 28.01 0.64 -8.58
C ALA A 455 27.27 1.84 -7.93
N ASN A 456 26.68 2.71 -8.75
CA ASN A 456 25.70 3.69 -8.32
C ASN A 456 24.29 3.14 -8.60
N PRO A 457 23.51 2.74 -7.57
CA PRO A 457 22.19 2.11 -7.75
C PRO A 457 21.16 2.95 -8.52
N TRP A 458 21.33 4.28 -8.55
CA TRP A 458 20.45 5.19 -9.31
C TRP A 458 20.69 5.11 -10.83
N LEU A 459 21.82 4.54 -11.25
CA LEU A 459 22.21 4.37 -12.66
C LEU A 459 21.94 2.96 -13.20
N ASP A 460 21.31 2.08 -12.44
CA ASP A 460 20.82 0.78 -12.93
C ASP A 460 20.01 0.97 -14.24
N ARG A 461 20.18 0.04 -15.17
CA ARG A 461 19.58 0.08 -16.51
C ARG A 461 18.75 -1.17 -16.77
N ALA A 462 17.73 -1.05 -17.60
CA ALA A 462 17.01 -2.19 -18.14
C ALA A 462 17.54 -2.54 -19.53
N GLU A 463 18.17 -3.70 -19.65
CA GLU A 463 18.60 -4.28 -20.92
C GLU A 463 17.41 -4.96 -21.60
N LYS A 464 17.20 -4.68 -22.89
CA LYS A 464 16.10 -5.23 -23.67
C LYS A 464 16.39 -6.67 -24.05
N LEU A 465 15.41 -7.54 -23.81
CA LEU A 465 15.38 -8.90 -24.33
C LEU A 465 14.50 -8.94 -25.61
N PRO A 466 14.54 -10.04 -26.39
CA PRO A 466 13.70 -10.18 -27.57
C PRO A 466 12.23 -9.95 -27.26
N ARG A 467 11.57 -9.16 -28.10
CA ARG A 467 10.13 -8.86 -27.95
C ARG A 467 9.29 -10.10 -28.18
N ILE A 468 8.14 -10.12 -27.51
CA ILE A 468 7.12 -11.15 -27.70
C ILE A 468 6.00 -10.54 -28.53
N SER A 469 5.60 -11.23 -29.60
CA SER A 469 4.47 -10.82 -30.44
C SER A 469 3.15 -11.02 -29.69
N CYS A 470 2.32 -9.99 -29.67
CA CYS A 470 1.01 -10.05 -29.04
C CYS A 470 0.02 -10.85 -29.89
N GLU A 471 -0.83 -11.63 -29.22
CA GLU A 471 -1.87 -12.44 -29.86
C GLU A 471 -3.01 -11.53 -30.38
N GLY A 472 -3.44 -11.77 -31.62
CA GLY A 472 -4.50 -11.02 -32.30
C GLY A 472 -3.99 -10.15 -33.45
N LEU A 473 -4.73 -10.11 -34.56
CA LEU A 473 -4.31 -9.46 -35.82
C LEU A 473 -4.03 -7.96 -35.66
N LEU A 474 -4.79 -7.28 -34.80
CA LEU A 474 -4.68 -5.84 -34.56
C LEU A 474 -4.02 -5.51 -33.22
N SER A 475 -3.50 -6.52 -32.52
CA SER A 475 -2.85 -6.34 -31.23
C SER A 475 -1.47 -5.70 -31.40
N VAL A 476 -1.13 -4.80 -30.49
CA VAL A 476 0.15 -4.09 -30.47
C VAL A 476 0.83 -4.23 -29.12
N CYS A 477 2.15 -4.11 -29.14
CA CYS A 477 2.93 -4.00 -27.92
C CYS A 477 3.08 -2.52 -27.54
N GLU A 478 2.38 -2.10 -26.49
CA GLU A 478 2.64 -0.81 -25.83
C GLU A 478 4.02 -0.86 -25.19
N LYS A 479 4.91 0.06 -25.56
CA LYS A 479 6.34 -0.05 -25.26
C LYS A 479 6.72 0.59 -23.92
N THR A 480 7.83 0.12 -23.36
CA THR A 480 8.48 0.71 -22.19
C THR A 480 8.83 2.17 -22.41
N SER A 481 9.33 2.53 -23.59
CA SER A 481 9.67 3.93 -23.91
C SER A 481 8.48 4.89 -23.89
N VAL A 482 7.24 4.38 -23.94
CA VAL A 482 6.01 5.19 -23.85
C VAL A 482 5.29 4.97 -22.51
N GLY A 483 6.01 4.55 -21.47
CA GLY A 483 5.49 4.52 -20.10
C GLY A 483 4.78 3.23 -19.70
N PHE A 484 4.99 2.13 -20.44
CA PHE A 484 4.51 0.79 -20.09
C PHE A 484 5.70 -0.09 -19.68
N PRO A 485 6.13 -0.10 -18.40
CA PRO A 485 7.28 -0.88 -17.97
C PRO A 485 7.18 -2.33 -18.45
N GLY A 486 8.23 -2.92 -19.01
CA GLY A 486 8.21 -4.30 -19.55
C GLY A 486 7.29 -4.51 -20.78
N GLY A 487 6.68 -3.45 -21.29
CA GLY A 487 5.66 -3.48 -22.31
C GLY A 487 4.35 -4.15 -21.88
N MET A 488 3.30 -3.89 -22.65
CA MET A 488 2.00 -4.53 -22.49
C MET A 488 1.32 -4.78 -23.83
N CYS A 489 0.84 -6.00 -24.04
CA CYS A 489 -0.04 -6.28 -25.17
C CYS A 489 -1.37 -5.55 -25.01
N SER A 490 -1.75 -4.78 -26.02
CA SER A 490 -3.04 -4.10 -26.13
C SER A 490 -3.67 -4.42 -27.49
N ALA A 491 -4.95 -4.14 -27.64
CA ALA A 491 -5.67 -4.33 -28.90
C ALA A 491 -6.67 -3.17 -29.11
N PRO A 492 -7.37 -3.08 -30.26
CA PRO A 492 -8.52 -2.19 -30.39
C PRO A 492 -9.53 -2.47 -29.28
N CYS A 493 -10.13 -1.42 -28.73
CA CYS A 493 -11.12 -1.53 -27.66
C CYS A 493 -12.22 -2.54 -28.03
N ASP A 494 -12.37 -3.56 -27.20
CA ASP A 494 -13.41 -4.58 -27.31
C ASP A 494 -14.08 -4.73 -25.93
N PRO A 495 -15.31 -4.22 -25.74
CA PRO A 495 -16.02 -4.34 -24.48
C PRO A 495 -16.46 -5.79 -24.18
N ASN A 496 -16.38 -6.69 -25.15
CA ASN A 496 -16.78 -8.09 -25.02
C ASN A 496 -15.60 -9.04 -24.74
N ASP A 497 -14.37 -8.54 -24.72
CA ASP A 497 -13.20 -9.35 -24.36
C ASP A 497 -13.37 -9.85 -22.91
N ARG A 498 -13.31 -11.17 -22.71
CA ARG A 498 -13.44 -11.80 -21.40
C ARG A 498 -12.31 -11.43 -20.45
N ASN A 499 -11.12 -11.21 -20.99
CA ASN A 499 -9.90 -10.90 -20.23
C ASN A 499 -9.52 -9.40 -20.33
N GLY A 500 -10.26 -8.66 -21.15
CA GLY A 500 -10.01 -7.26 -21.47
C GLY A 500 -11.15 -6.33 -21.05
N THR A 501 -10.89 -5.04 -21.13
CA THR A 501 -11.90 -3.99 -21.04
C THR A 501 -11.35 -2.74 -21.72
N CYS A 502 -12.25 -1.89 -22.22
CA CYS A 502 -11.84 -0.63 -22.83
C CYS A 502 -11.34 0.34 -21.76
N GLY A 503 -10.13 0.85 -21.96
CA GLY A 503 -9.56 1.90 -21.13
C GLY A 503 -8.87 2.97 -21.97
N GLY A 504 -8.62 4.12 -21.35
CA GLY A 504 -7.91 5.23 -21.99
C GLY A 504 -6.39 5.09 -21.86
N ILE A 505 -5.69 5.11 -23.00
CA ILE A 505 -4.23 5.19 -23.07
C ILE A 505 -3.85 6.62 -23.42
N ALA A 506 -3.09 7.29 -22.56
CA ALA A 506 -2.67 8.67 -22.80
C ALA A 506 -1.68 8.77 -23.98
N ILE A 507 -1.93 9.73 -24.86
CA ILE A 507 -1.02 10.14 -25.93
C ILE A 507 0.00 11.09 -25.30
N LEU A 508 1.11 10.53 -24.81
CA LEU A 508 2.04 11.20 -23.90
C LEU A 508 2.46 12.62 -24.30
N SER A 509 2.82 12.85 -25.57
CA SER A 509 3.28 14.17 -26.04
C SER A 509 2.20 15.24 -25.89
N ASP A 510 1.00 14.95 -26.40
CA ASP A 510 -0.08 15.91 -26.51
C ASP A 510 -0.70 16.14 -25.14
N PHE A 511 -0.84 15.06 -24.36
CA PHE A 511 -1.29 15.11 -22.98
C PHE A 511 -0.35 15.96 -22.11
N ASN A 512 0.97 15.73 -22.19
CA ASN A 512 1.95 16.53 -21.44
C ASN A 512 1.93 18.01 -21.88
N SER A 513 1.75 18.27 -23.18
CA SER A 513 1.66 19.63 -23.71
C SER A 513 0.41 20.35 -23.21
N CYS A 514 -0.72 19.65 -23.14
CA CYS A 514 -1.96 20.15 -22.56
C CYS A 514 -1.79 20.51 -21.07
N LEU A 515 -1.15 19.63 -20.29
CA LEU A 515 -0.83 19.89 -18.88
C LEU A 515 0.15 21.08 -18.72
N ALA A 516 1.17 21.16 -19.56
CA ALA A 516 2.13 22.27 -19.56
C ALA A 516 1.46 23.61 -19.90
N ALA A 517 0.38 23.59 -20.69
CA ALA A 517 -0.47 24.74 -20.98
C ALA A 517 -1.49 25.07 -19.86
N LYS A 518 -1.38 24.41 -18.68
CA LYS A 518 -2.25 24.59 -17.51
C LYS A 518 -3.74 24.37 -17.79
N LYS A 519 -4.07 23.51 -18.76
CA LYS A 519 -5.46 23.15 -19.03
C LYS A 519 -6.01 22.24 -17.91
N PRO A 520 -7.34 22.26 -17.67
CA PRO A 520 -7.96 21.37 -16.70
C PRO A 520 -7.62 19.91 -16.98
N PHE A 521 -7.32 19.17 -15.92
CA PHE A 521 -6.86 17.79 -16.01
C PHE A 521 -7.81 16.89 -16.82
N GLY A 522 -9.11 16.95 -16.51
CA GLY A 522 -10.14 16.17 -17.19
C GLY A 522 -10.26 16.51 -18.68
N GLU A 523 -9.99 17.76 -19.07
CA GLU A 523 -9.94 18.17 -20.48
C GLU A 523 -8.77 17.51 -21.20
N CYS A 524 -7.58 17.53 -20.59
CA CYS A 524 -6.41 16.87 -21.17
C CYS A 524 -6.61 15.37 -21.32
N LEU A 525 -7.23 14.72 -20.32
CA LEU A 525 -7.54 13.30 -20.38
C LEU A 525 -8.54 12.97 -21.49
N ALA A 526 -9.63 13.73 -21.59
CA ALA A 526 -10.67 13.49 -22.59
C ALA A 526 -10.17 13.72 -24.03
N LYS A 527 -9.30 14.70 -24.26
CA LYS A 527 -8.81 15.05 -25.61
C LYS A 527 -7.59 14.27 -26.06
N HIS A 528 -6.74 13.84 -25.12
CA HIS A 528 -5.43 13.27 -25.43
C HIS A 528 -5.26 11.85 -24.89
N THR A 529 -6.34 11.08 -24.88
CA THR A 529 -6.31 9.62 -24.71
C THR A 529 -6.90 8.95 -25.94
N ARG A 530 -6.42 7.73 -26.22
CA ARG A 530 -7.04 6.83 -27.20
C ARG A 530 -7.63 5.62 -26.49
N PRO A 531 -8.77 5.09 -26.94
CA PRO A 531 -9.30 3.85 -26.40
C PRO A 531 -8.39 2.69 -26.80
N GLY A 532 -8.16 1.78 -25.87
CA GLY A 532 -7.46 0.52 -26.10
C GLY A 532 -8.10 -0.58 -25.26
N ASN A 533 -8.02 -1.82 -25.74
CA ASN A 533 -8.36 -2.97 -24.94
C ASN A 533 -7.19 -3.27 -24.00
N LEU A 534 -7.47 -3.20 -22.70
CA LEU A 534 -6.55 -3.35 -21.60
C LEU A 534 -6.99 -4.51 -20.72
N ARG A 535 -6.07 -5.15 -20.00
CA ARG A 535 -6.45 -6.26 -19.11
C ARG A 535 -7.43 -5.78 -18.06
N SER A 536 -8.53 -6.51 -17.91
CA SER A 536 -9.51 -6.24 -16.87
C SER A 536 -8.93 -6.59 -15.49
N CYS A 537 -9.38 -5.87 -14.47
CA CYS A 537 -8.93 -6.09 -13.10
C CYS A 537 -10.04 -5.89 -12.08
N SER A 538 -9.83 -6.51 -10.92
CA SER A 538 -10.65 -6.39 -9.72
C SER A 538 -9.83 -6.80 -8.49
N ALA A 539 -10.44 -6.80 -7.31
CA ALA A 539 -9.81 -7.35 -6.11
C ALA A 539 -9.47 -8.85 -6.25
N GLN A 540 -10.19 -9.60 -7.09
CA GLN A 540 -9.96 -11.03 -7.34
C GLN A 540 -9.08 -11.28 -8.57
N GLN A 541 -8.94 -10.29 -9.45
CA GLN A 541 -8.14 -10.37 -10.66
C GLN A 541 -7.14 -9.22 -10.67
N ALA A 542 -5.98 -9.46 -10.06
CA ALA A 542 -4.97 -8.44 -9.90
C ALA A 542 -4.30 -8.08 -11.24
N CYS A 543 -3.83 -6.84 -11.33
CA CYS A 543 -2.90 -6.43 -12.37
C CYS A 543 -1.51 -7.02 -12.13
N ARG A 544 -0.65 -6.94 -13.16
CA ARG A 544 0.78 -7.19 -13.00
C ARG A 544 1.37 -6.23 -11.95
N ASP A 545 2.44 -6.64 -11.28
CA ASP A 545 3.01 -5.93 -10.12
C ASP A 545 3.41 -4.47 -10.41
N ASP A 546 3.71 -4.13 -11.65
CA ASP A 546 4.06 -2.79 -12.13
C ASP A 546 2.86 -2.00 -12.69
N TYR A 547 1.62 -2.47 -12.46
CA TYR A 547 0.36 -1.93 -12.97
C TYR A 547 -0.64 -1.66 -11.84
N ILE A 548 -1.55 -0.71 -12.08
CA ILE A 548 -2.63 -0.34 -11.16
C ILE A 548 -3.99 -0.61 -11.79
N CYS A 549 -4.95 -0.99 -10.95
CA CYS A 549 -6.34 -1.15 -11.39
C CYS A 549 -7.08 0.21 -11.33
N ALA A 550 -7.11 0.90 -12.47
CA ALA A 550 -7.84 2.16 -12.60
C ALA A 550 -9.29 1.90 -13.01
N GLN A 551 -10.21 2.74 -12.52
CA GLN A 551 -11.60 2.68 -12.93
C GLN A 551 -11.70 2.92 -14.44
N ALA A 552 -12.30 1.95 -15.14
CA ALA A 552 -12.61 2.02 -16.55
C ALA A 552 -14.06 2.48 -16.78
N GLU A 553 -14.29 3.09 -17.94
CA GLU A 553 -15.61 3.59 -18.34
C GLU A 553 -16.59 2.46 -18.60
N GLY A 554 -17.85 2.62 -18.20
CA GLY A 554 -18.86 1.57 -18.30
C GLY A 554 -18.69 0.39 -17.35
N GLN A 555 -17.60 0.33 -16.56
CA GLN A 555 -17.38 -0.74 -15.58
C GLN A 555 -18.03 -0.41 -14.21
N PRO A 556 -18.57 -1.43 -13.51
CA PRO A 556 -19.06 -1.24 -12.15
C PRO A 556 -17.92 -0.89 -11.17
N GLU A 557 -18.28 -0.43 -9.97
CA GLU A 557 -17.32 -0.23 -8.90
C GLU A 557 -16.56 -1.53 -8.58
N GLY A 558 -15.27 -1.40 -8.23
CA GLY A 558 -14.41 -2.56 -7.97
C GLY A 558 -13.86 -3.24 -9.23
N ARG A 559 -14.27 -2.81 -10.43
CA ARG A 559 -13.75 -3.32 -11.71
C ARG A 559 -13.14 -2.22 -12.55
N GLY A 560 -12.06 -2.54 -13.25
CA GLY A 560 -11.30 -1.55 -13.98
C GLY A 560 -10.39 -2.13 -15.05
N ALA A 561 -9.47 -1.29 -15.52
CA ALA A 561 -8.42 -1.63 -16.46
C ALA A 561 -7.04 -1.52 -15.80
N CYS A 562 -6.16 -2.47 -16.12
CA CYS A 562 -4.75 -2.40 -15.74
C CYS A 562 -4.03 -1.35 -16.59
N ILE A 563 -3.53 -0.30 -15.93
CA ILE A 563 -2.71 0.73 -16.55
C ILE A 563 -1.40 0.90 -15.77
N PRO A 564 -0.32 1.38 -16.39
CA PRO A 564 0.86 1.77 -15.65
C PRO A 564 0.51 2.84 -14.60
N PRO A 565 0.98 2.72 -13.35
CA PRO A 565 0.71 3.68 -12.29
C PRO A 565 1.17 5.09 -12.68
N TYR A 566 2.22 5.15 -13.50
CA TYR A 566 2.72 6.36 -14.13
C TYR A 566 1.59 7.22 -14.70
N PHE A 567 0.63 6.62 -15.42
CA PHE A 567 -0.46 7.38 -16.02
C PHE A 567 -1.36 7.98 -14.95
N LEU A 568 -1.69 7.27 -13.87
CA LEU A 568 -2.54 7.80 -12.81
C LEU A 568 -1.84 8.83 -11.91
N PHE A 569 -0.59 8.57 -11.51
CA PHE A 569 0.12 9.43 -10.56
C PHE A 569 0.75 10.66 -11.20
N GLN A 570 1.01 10.64 -12.51
CA GLN A 570 1.36 11.86 -13.25
C GLN A 570 0.37 12.98 -12.97
N MET A 571 -0.91 12.61 -13.05
CA MET A 571 -2.08 13.47 -12.97
C MET A 571 -2.22 14.14 -11.60
N ARG A 572 -1.47 13.64 -10.60
CA ARG A 572 -1.69 13.91 -9.19
C ARG A 572 -0.58 14.74 -8.55
N VAL A 573 0.58 14.89 -9.18
CA VAL A 573 1.77 15.62 -8.65
C VAL A 573 2.08 16.89 -9.43
N ASP A 574 1.64 16.96 -10.68
CA ASP A 574 2.07 17.96 -11.65
C ASP A 574 1.38 19.31 -11.42
N GLY A 575 1.77 20.06 -10.38
CA GLY A 575 1.54 21.51 -10.28
C GLY A 575 0.14 22.02 -10.61
N HIS A 576 -0.90 21.25 -10.27
CA HIS A 576 -2.31 21.57 -10.53
C HIS A 576 -2.88 22.67 -9.62
N SER A 577 -2.00 23.52 -9.08
CA SER A 577 -2.33 24.70 -8.30
C SER A 577 -2.02 25.96 -9.09
#